data_AF-A0A250VSY7-F1
#
_entry.id   AF-A0A250VSY7-F1
#
_cell.length_a   1.000
_cell.length_b   1.000
_cell.length_c   1.000
_cell.angle_alpha   90.00
_cell.angle_beta   90.00
_cell.angle_gamma   90.00
#
_symmetry.space_group_name_H-M   'P 1'
#
loop_
_entity.id
_entity.type
_entity.pdbx_description
1 polymer ?
#
loop_
_entity_poly.entity_id
_entity_poly.type
_entity_poly.pdbx_seq_one_letter_code
_entity_poly.pdbx_strand_id
1 'polypeptide(L)'
;MERGLLLCGAAGPSFFVPTLERMHDDLPPDLPRLEAIETYLVLSLERVRAKKKAVLLREEERQRGERARPPAPDWLIEYGLNRDAMPVAVHLGDCHIAAKSSRVKGVDSDTVRRAIAGGVEACIHCRPDAELGYLEG
;
A
#
# COMPACT_ATOMS: atom_id res chain seq x y z
N MET A 1 -41.02 40.43 -0.15
CA MET A 1 -39.69 40.11 -0.71
C MET A 1 -38.83 39.74 0.45
N GLU A 2 -38.53 38.45 0.67
CA GLU A 2 -37.30 38.03 1.32
C GLU A 2 -37.11 36.52 1.13
N ARG A 3 -35.97 36.21 0.51
CA ARG A 3 -35.50 34.89 0.14
C ARG A 3 -34.76 34.32 1.35
N GLY A 4 -35.18 33.17 1.85
CA GLY A 4 -34.42 32.40 2.85
C GLY A 4 -33.98 31.08 2.25
N LEU A 5 -32.83 31.07 1.56
CA LEU A 5 -32.17 29.88 1.03
C LEU A 5 -31.65 29.05 2.22
N LEU A 6 -32.33 27.95 2.56
CA LEU A 6 -31.82 26.95 3.50
C LEU A 6 -30.75 26.13 2.78
N LEU A 7 -29.49 26.52 2.95
CA LEU A 7 -28.34 25.72 2.59
C LEU A 7 -28.27 24.50 3.53
N CYS A 8 -28.46 23.34 2.93
CA CYS A 8 -28.22 22.03 3.50
C CYS A 8 -26.73 21.92 3.88
N GLY A 9 -26.42 22.05 5.18
CA GLY A 9 -25.08 21.84 5.71
C GLY A 9 -24.77 20.34 5.76
N ALA A 10 -23.90 19.88 4.88
CA ALA A 10 -23.38 18.52 4.90
C ALA A 10 -22.64 18.26 6.23
N ALA A 11 -23.11 17.24 6.96
CA ALA A 11 -22.46 16.74 8.16
C ALA A 11 -21.08 16.15 7.79
N GLY A 12 -20.02 16.90 8.05
CA GLY A 12 -18.66 16.39 8.04
C GLY A 12 -18.45 15.37 9.18
N PRO A 13 -17.49 14.45 9.06
CA PRO A 13 -17.28 13.41 10.05
C PRO A 13 -16.92 14.04 11.40
N SER A 14 -17.72 13.73 12.41
CA SER A 14 -17.48 14.09 13.80
C SER A 14 -16.18 13.44 14.26
N PHE A 15 -15.10 14.22 14.26
CA PHE A 15 -13.91 13.86 15.01
C PHE A 15 -14.28 13.91 16.48
N PHE A 16 -14.44 12.75 17.10
CA PHE A 16 -14.60 12.59 18.53
C PHE A 16 -13.32 13.10 19.21
N VAL A 17 -13.30 14.38 19.57
CA VAL A 17 -12.33 14.94 20.51
C VAL A 17 -12.90 14.61 21.88
N PRO A 18 -12.30 13.70 22.66
CA PRO A 18 -12.76 13.49 24.03
C PRO A 18 -12.60 14.81 24.78
N THR A 19 -13.69 15.25 25.40
CA THR A 19 -13.79 16.50 26.14
C THR A 19 -12.67 16.57 27.17
N LEU A 20 -11.75 17.52 26.95
CA LEU A 20 -10.60 17.81 27.80
C LEU A 20 -11.06 18.58 29.07
N GLU A 21 -12.15 18.15 29.68
CA GLU A 21 -12.72 18.81 30.86
C GLU A 21 -11.98 18.34 32.11
N ARG A 22 -11.15 19.26 32.64
CA ARG A 22 -10.34 19.22 33.86
C ARG A 22 -9.03 18.42 33.80
N MET A 23 -8.03 18.98 33.13
CA MET A 23 -6.67 18.98 33.69
C MET A 23 -6.77 19.72 35.03
N HIS A 24 -6.83 18.96 36.12
CA HIS A 24 -6.70 19.50 37.47
C HIS A 24 -5.38 20.28 37.57
N ASP A 25 -5.32 21.23 38.49
CA ASP A 25 -4.17 22.11 38.72
C ASP A 25 -2.98 21.32 39.29
N ASP A 26 -2.42 20.43 38.47
CA ASP A 26 -1.30 19.52 38.77
C ASP A 26 0.05 20.22 38.59
N LEU A 27 0.00 21.52 38.27
CA LEU A 27 1.18 22.34 38.08
C LEU A 27 1.70 22.85 39.43
N PRO A 28 3.01 22.87 39.62
CA PRO A 28 3.60 23.43 40.82
C PRO A 28 3.33 24.94 40.90
N PRO A 29 3.20 25.51 42.11
CA PRO A 29 2.89 26.92 42.27
C PRO A 29 4.10 27.85 42.07
N ASP A 30 5.34 27.31 41.98
CA ASP A 30 6.55 28.11 41.84
C ASP A 30 6.99 28.29 40.39
N LEU A 31 7.41 29.54 40.08
CA LEU A 31 7.80 29.95 38.73
C LEU A 31 8.94 29.11 38.11
N PRO A 32 10.04 28.80 38.83
CA PRO A 32 11.14 28.03 38.23
C PRO A 32 10.71 26.64 37.73
N ARG A 33 9.85 25.94 38.47
CA ARG A 33 9.32 24.64 38.01
C ARG A 33 8.37 24.79 36.84
N LEU A 34 7.56 25.85 36.81
CA LEU A 34 6.69 26.13 35.67
C LEU A 34 7.48 26.40 34.39
N GLU A 35 8.54 27.21 34.45
CA GLU A 35 9.42 27.49 33.30
C GLU A 35 10.10 26.21 32.77
N ALA A 36 10.54 25.33 33.67
CA ALA A 36 11.11 24.04 33.30
C ALA A 36 10.08 23.13 32.60
N ILE A 37 8.85 23.08 33.13
CA ILE A 37 7.75 22.31 32.52
C ILE A 37 7.38 22.90 31.16
N GLU A 38 7.25 24.21 31.04
CA GLU A 38 6.97 24.88 29.77
C GLU A 38 8.01 24.51 28.72
N THR A 39 9.30 24.66 29.05
CA THR A 39 10.41 24.29 28.17
C THR A 39 10.31 22.83 27.73
N TYR A 40 10.08 21.92 28.68
CA TYR A 40 9.92 20.50 28.39
C TYR A 40 8.72 20.20 27.48
N LEU A 41 7.58 20.83 27.73
CA LEU A 41 6.35 20.63 26.97
C LEU A 41 6.49 21.16 25.54
N VAL A 42 7.13 22.31 25.34
CA VAL A 42 7.43 22.86 24.01
C VAL A 42 8.27 21.86 23.21
N LEU A 43 9.39 21.41 23.76
CA LEU A 43 10.27 20.43 23.10
C LEU A 43 9.57 19.10 22.82
N SER A 44 8.72 18.65 23.76
CA SER A 44 7.94 17.42 23.60
C SER A 44 6.90 17.56 22.49
N LEU A 45 6.22 18.70 22.42
CA LEU A 45 5.25 18.99 21.38
C LEU A 45 5.91 19.09 20.00
N GLU A 46 7.08 19.71 19.90
CA GLU A 46 7.88 19.75 18.67
C GLU A 46 8.25 18.34 18.19
N ARG A 47 8.69 17.46 19.11
CA ARG A 47 8.97 16.06 18.80
C ARG A 47 7.75 15.33 18.26
N VAL A 48 6.58 15.50 18.88
CA VAL A 48 5.32 14.91 18.42
C VAL A 48 4.94 15.45 17.04
N ARG A 49 5.04 16.76 16.82
CA ARG A 49 4.76 17.40 15.53
C ARG A 49 5.67 16.87 14.42
N ALA A 50 6.97 16.74 14.69
CA ALA A 50 7.93 16.16 13.75
C ALA A 50 7.59 14.71 13.40
N LYS A 51 7.25 13.89 14.41
CA LYS A 51 6.83 12.50 14.20
C LYS A 51 5.54 12.41 13.38
N LYS A 52 4.54 13.25 13.67
CA LYS A 52 3.28 13.31 12.91
C LYS A 52 3.54 13.63 11.44
N LYS A 53 4.38 14.63 11.16
CA LYS A 53 4.77 14.98 9.78
C LYS A 53 5.43 13.80 9.06
N ALA A 54 6.36 13.11 9.72
CA ALA A 54 7.03 11.95 9.14
C ALA A 54 6.06 10.79 8.85
N VAL A 55 5.09 10.54 9.74
CA VAL A 55 4.05 9.52 9.53
C VAL A 55 3.14 9.89 8.37
N LEU A 56 2.68 11.14 8.30
CA LEU A 56 1.84 11.62 7.20
C LEU A 56 2.53 11.50 5.85
N LEU A 57 3.82 11.83 5.76
CA LEU A 57 4.59 11.68 4.52
C LEU A 57 4.66 10.23 4.05
N ARG A 58 4.97 9.29 4.95
CA ARG A 58 5.01 7.85 4.62
C ARG A 58 3.65 7.34 4.15
N GLU A 59 2.58 7.81 4.77
CA GLU A 59 1.22 7.45 4.40
C GLU A 59 0.86 8.00 3.01
N GLU A 60 1.24 9.24 2.71
CA GLU A 60 1.07 9.82 1.38
C GLU A 60 1.85 9.04 0.31
N GLU A 61 3.11 8.69 0.59
CA GLU A 61 3.96 7.87 -0.28
C GLU A 61 3.35 6.49 -0.53
N ARG A 62 2.84 5.83 0.53
CA ARG A 62 2.15 4.54 0.42
C ARG A 62 0.93 4.64 -0.48
N GLN A 63 0.05 5.61 -0.22
CA GLN A 63 -1.14 5.82 -1.04
C GLN A 63 -0.81 6.20 -2.48
N ARG A 64 0.25 6.98 -2.69
CA ARG A 64 0.74 7.30 -4.04
C ARG A 64 1.24 6.03 -4.75
N GLY A 65 1.99 5.18 -4.05
CA GLY A 65 2.45 3.89 -4.56
C GLY A 65 1.31 2.94 -4.90
N GLU A 66 0.24 2.92 -4.10
CA GLU A 66 -0.98 2.14 -4.38
C GLU A 66 -1.72 2.68 -5.61
N ARG A 67 -1.94 4.00 -5.70
CA ARG A 67 -2.61 4.63 -6.85
C ARG A 67 -1.81 4.55 -8.15
N ALA A 68 -0.49 4.63 -8.06
CA ALA A 68 0.42 4.56 -9.21
C ALA A 68 0.84 3.12 -9.54
N ARG A 69 0.36 2.11 -8.79
CA ARG A 69 0.71 0.72 -9.04
C ARG A 69 0.20 0.33 -10.44
N PRO A 70 1.07 -0.17 -11.34
CA PRO A 70 0.60 -0.77 -12.57
C PRO A 70 -0.38 -1.91 -12.25
N PRO A 71 -1.35 -2.20 -13.14
CA PRO A 71 -2.16 -3.39 -13.02
C PRO A 71 -1.26 -4.62 -12.90
N ALA A 72 -1.75 -5.64 -12.19
CA ALA A 72 -1.04 -6.91 -12.14
C ALA A 72 -0.88 -7.45 -13.57
N PRO A 73 0.31 -8.01 -13.91
CA PRO A 73 0.52 -8.57 -15.24
C PRO A 73 -0.37 -9.81 -15.41
N ASP A 74 -1.00 -9.96 -16.57
CA ASP A 74 -1.85 -11.11 -16.89
C ASP A 74 -1.06 -12.42 -17.01
N TRP A 75 0.26 -12.32 -17.21
CA TRP A 75 1.14 -13.44 -17.43
C TRP A 75 2.43 -13.33 -16.62
N LEU A 76 2.88 -14.47 -16.10
CA LEU A 76 4.07 -14.58 -15.26
C LEU A 76 4.99 -15.68 -15.80
N ILE A 77 6.30 -15.41 -15.82
CA ILE A 77 7.33 -16.44 -16.01
C ILE A 77 8.09 -16.62 -14.69
N GLU A 78 8.12 -17.85 -14.22
CA GLU A 78 8.94 -18.28 -13.09
C GLU A 78 10.32 -18.70 -13.57
N TYR A 79 11.35 -18.22 -12.88
CA TYR A 79 12.75 -18.55 -13.16
C TYR A 79 13.30 -19.47 -12.08
N GLY A 80 14.25 -20.35 -12.42
CA GLY A 80 14.96 -21.18 -11.44
C GLY A 80 15.75 -20.39 -10.38
N LEU A 81 16.46 -21.10 -9.49
CA LEU A 81 17.13 -20.51 -8.32
C LEU A 81 18.49 -19.85 -8.63
N ASN A 82 19.08 -20.14 -9.80
CA ASN A 82 20.40 -19.66 -10.16
C ASN A 82 20.39 -18.20 -10.64
N ARG A 83 21.56 -17.53 -10.59
CA ARG A 83 21.72 -16.12 -10.99
C ARG A 83 21.33 -15.85 -12.45
N ASP A 84 21.61 -16.82 -13.32
CA ASP A 84 21.26 -16.83 -14.74
C ASP A 84 20.18 -17.89 -15.03
N ALA A 85 19.26 -18.05 -14.09
CA ALA A 85 18.28 -19.12 -14.17
C ALA A 85 17.43 -19.01 -15.44
N MET A 86 17.26 -20.16 -16.09
CA MET A 86 16.32 -20.30 -17.19
C MET A 86 14.87 -20.23 -16.68
N PRO A 87 13.93 -19.81 -17.54
CA PRO A 87 12.51 -19.99 -17.29
C PRO A 87 12.21 -21.46 -16.99
N VAL A 88 11.44 -21.71 -15.93
CA VAL A 88 11.04 -23.07 -15.52
C VAL A 88 9.54 -23.29 -15.67
N ALA A 89 8.73 -22.25 -15.51
CA ALA A 89 7.28 -22.37 -15.66
C ALA A 89 6.64 -21.05 -16.12
N VAL A 90 5.57 -21.17 -16.87
CA VAL A 90 4.65 -20.09 -17.21
C VAL A 90 3.40 -20.19 -16.33
N HIS A 91 2.89 -19.05 -15.88
CA HIS A 91 1.66 -18.94 -15.10
C HIS A 91 0.76 -17.80 -15.61
N LEU A 92 -0.53 -17.87 -15.31
CA LEU A 92 -1.42 -16.71 -15.33
C LEU A 92 -1.08 -15.76 -14.17
N GLY A 93 -1.43 -14.49 -14.35
CA GLY A 93 -1.18 -13.40 -13.41
C GLY A 93 -1.78 -13.61 -12.02
N ASP A 94 -2.87 -14.36 -11.93
CA ASP A 94 -3.63 -14.66 -10.72
C ASP A 94 -3.32 -16.06 -10.16
N CYS A 95 -2.30 -16.76 -10.67
CA CYS A 95 -1.93 -18.09 -10.20
C CYS A 95 -1.49 -18.10 -8.73
N HIS A 96 -2.21 -18.85 -7.89
CA HIS A 96 -1.93 -18.91 -6.46
C HIS A 96 -0.59 -19.59 -6.10
N ILE A 97 -0.02 -20.39 -7.00
CA ILE A 97 1.32 -20.98 -6.82
C ILE A 97 2.37 -19.90 -7.10
N ALA A 98 2.23 -19.19 -8.22
CA ALA A 98 3.10 -18.09 -8.61
C ALA A 98 3.10 -16.98 -7.54
N ALA A 99 1.95 -16.67 -6.94
CA ALA A 99 1.83 -15.66 -5.87
C ALA A 99 2.69 -15.95 -4.63
N LYS A 100 3.10 -17.20 -4.40
CA LYS A 100 3.97 -17.60 -3.28
C LYS A 100 5.46 -17.59 -3.66
N SER A 101 5.80 -17.43 -4.93
CA SER A 101 7.16 -17.48 -5.45
C SER A 101 7.69 -16.07 -5.68
N SER A 102 8.83 -15.73 -5.09
CA SER A 102 9.52 -14.46 -5.36
C SER A 102 10.29 -14.45 -6.69
N ARG A 103 10.23 -15.55 -7.46
CA ARG A 103 10.99 -15.77 -8.69
C ARG A 103 10.18 -15.55 -9.97
N VAL A 104 9.00 -14.98 -9.85
CA VAL A 104 8.11 -14.71 -10.99
C VAL A 104 8.31 -13.28 -11.51
N LYS A 105 8.24 -13.12 -12.83
CA LYS A 105 8.26 -11.80 -13.48
C LYS A 105 7.07 -11.66 -14.42
N GLY A 106 6.44 -10.49 -14.38
CA GLY A 106 5.40 -10.10 -15.33
C GLY A 106 5.95 -9.95 -16.74
N VAL A 107 5.24 -10.53 -17.71
CA VAL A 107 5.58 -10.46 -19.13
C VAL A 107 4.31 -10.28 -19.97
N ASP A 108 4.48 -9.92 -21.24
CA ASP A 108 3.39 -9.89 -22.21
C ASP A 108 3.05 -11.29 -22.76
N SER A 109 1.86 -11.42 -23.37
CA SER A 109 1.35 -12.67 -23.95
C SER A 109 2.25 -13.26 -25.04
N ASP A 110 2.92 -12.43 -25.83
CA ASP A 110 3.78 -12.87 -26.93
C ASP A 110 5.11 -13.45 -26.41
N THR A 111 5.65 -12.87 -25.34
CA THR A 111 6.78 -13.44 -24.60
C THR A 111 6.44 -14.79 -23.99
N VAL A 112 5.23 -14.95 -23.41
CA VAL A 112 4.77 -16.26 -22.94
C VAL A 112 4.62 -17.27 -24.07
N ARG A 113 4.00 -16.86 -25.17
CA ARG A 113 3.80 -17.69 -26.37
C ARG A 113 5.14 -18.26 -26.86
N ARG A 114 6.16 -17.42 -26.95
CA ARG A 114 7.54 -17.85 -27.26
C ARG A 114 8.13 -18.77 -26.22
N ALA A 115 7.93 -18.51 -24.93
CA ALA A 115 8.47 -19.35 -23.86
C ALA A 115 7.90 -20.78 -23.92
N ILE A 116 6.58 -20.91 -24.05
CA ILE A 116 5.91 -22.21 -24.21
C ILE A 116 6.40 -22.91 -25.48
N ALA A 117 6.44 -22.21 -26.61
CA ALA A 117 6.96 -22.77 -27.87
C ALA A 117 8.45 -23.20 -27.77
N GLY A 118 9.22 -22.54 -26.90
CA GLY A 118 10.61 -22.88 -26.57
C GLY A 118 10.77 -24.02 -25.55
N GLY A 119 9.67 -24.64 -25.11
CA GLY A 119 9.68 -25.79 -24.20
C GLY A 119 9.61 -25.45 -22.71
N VAL A 120 9.29 -24.21 -22.34
CA VAL A 120 9.03 -23.84 -20.95
C VAL A 120 7.67 -24.41 -20.53
N GLU A 121 7.63 -25.06 -19.36
CA GLU A 121 6.43 -25.77 -18.91
C GLU A 121 5.29 -24.81 -18.56
N ALA A 122 4.06 -25.13 -19.00
CA ALA A 122 2.87 -24.43 -18.57
C ALA A 122 2.43 -24.96 -17.20
N CYS A 123 2.14 -24.06 -16.25
CA CYS A 123 1.68 -24.47 -14.93
C CYS A 123 0.36 -25.26 -15.01
N ILE A 124 0.37 -26.49 -14.49
CA ILE A 124 -0.79 -27.38 -14.49
C ILE A 124 -2.00 -26.85 -13.71
N HIS A 125 -1.79 -25.91 -12.77
CA HIS A 125 -2.85 -25.38 -11.91
C HIS A 125 -3.65 -24.25 -12.56
N CYS A 126 -2.97 -23.37 -13.30
CA CYS A 126 -3.61 -22.24 -13.98
C CYS A 126 -3.73 -22.43 -15.50
N ARG A 127 -3.12 -23.47 -16.08
CA ARG A 127 -3.20 -23.87 -17.50
C ARG A 127 -3.10 -22.69 -18.48
N PRO A 128 -2.00 -21.91 -18.45
CA PRO A 128 -1.85 -20.74 -19.31
C PRO A 128 -1.77 -21.10 -20.80
N ASP A 129 -1.35 -22.31 -21.12
CA ASP A 129 -1.37 -22.89 -22.46
C ASP A 129 -2.78 -23.05 -23.02
N ALA A 130 -3.73 -23.51 -22.20
CA ALA A 130 -5.14 -23.61 -22.59
C ALA A 130 -5.75 -22.22 -22.82
N GLU A 131 -5.48 -21.25 -21.94
CA GLU A 131 -5.93 -19.86 -22.10
C GLU A 131 -5.36 -19.21 -23.37
N LEU A 132 -4.15 -19.59 -23.78
CA LEU A 132 -3.53 -19.11 -25.01
C LEU A 132 -3.97 -19.86 -26.28
N GLY A 133 -4.80 -20.91 -26.14
CA GLY A 133 -5.30 -21.73 -27.24
C GLY A 133 -4.29 -22.75 -27.79
N TYR A 134 -3.26 -23.13 -27.02
CA TYR A 134 -2.29 -24.16 -27.44
C TYR A 134 -2.82 -25.58 -27.37
N LEU A 135 -3.84 -25.82 -26.55
CA LEU A 135 -4.50 -27.11 -26.42
C LEU A 135 -5.95 -26.98 -26.90
N GLU A 136 -6.19 -27.23 -28.19
CA GLU A 136 -7.51 -27.67 -28.64
C GLU A 136 -7.57 -29.19 -28.48
N GLY A 137 -8.27 -29.67 -27.45
CA GLY A 137 -8.42 -31.10 -27.13
C GLY A 137 -8.97 -31.36 -25.74
#